data_AF-A0A7Y4QF14-F1
#
_entry.id   AF-A0A7Y4QF14-F1
#
_cell.length_a   1.000
_cell.length_b   1.000
_cell.length_c   1.000
_cell.angle_alpha   90.00
_cell.angle_beta   90.00
_cell.angle_gamma   90.00
#
_symmetry.space_group_name_H-M   'P 1'
#
loop_
_entity.id
_entity.type
_entity.pdbx_description
1 polymer ?
#
loop_
_entity_poly.entity_id
_entity_poly.type
_entity_poly.pdbx_seq_one_letter_code
_entity_poly.pdbx_strand_id
1 'polypeptide(L)'
;MRSTPALTTLAIILSLVLGVIIGLIVGTVSVPVPPTVIRDDTRALIPVVKIDGVEDGLISGSAHGDVRLFLGEKMVLPDGSGSFRVPAGDLLKNVTTVRVPSGMRFVASKRGKKYYPVASATASRLAPANRVYFPDAISAQNAGFLPED
;
A
#
# COMPACT_ATOMS: atom_id res chain seq x y z
N MET A 1 63.73 33.23 -17.60
CA MET A 1 63.20 34.22 -18.58
C MET A 1 62.35 35.24 -17.83
N ARG A 2 62.84 36.47 -17.67
CA ARG A 2 62.07 37.57 -17.07
C ARG A 2 61.17 38.15 -18.16
N SER A 3 59.85 38.04 -18.01
CA SER A 3 58.91 38.73 -18.90
C SER A 3 59.14 40.24 -18.75
N THR A 4 59.19 40.95 -19.88
CA THR A 4 59.29 42.40 -19.89
C THR A 4 57.99 42.98 -19.31
N PRO A 5 58.06 43.99 -18.42
CA PRO A 5 56.88 44.54 -17.74
C PRO A 5 55.83 45.13 -18.71
N ALA A 6 56.24 45.46 -19.93
CA ALA A 6 55.35 45.89 -21.00
C ALA A 6 54.42 44.76 -21.49
N LEU A 7 54.91 43.52 -21.58
CA LEU A 7 54.13 42.38 -22.08
C LEU A 7 53.05 41.96 -21.05
N THR A 8 53.38 42.00 -19.77
CA THR A 8 52.43 41.69 -18.69
C THR A 8 51.33 42.75 -18.61
N THR A 9 51.69 44.02 -18.77
CA THR A 9 50.72 45.14 -18.76
C THR A 9 49.76 45.06 -19.94
N LEU A 10 50.25 44.76 -21.14
CA LEU A 10 49.42 44.58 -22.33
C LEU A 10 48.45 43.39 -22.18
N ALA A 11 48.92 42.27 -21.63
CA ALA A 11 48.08 41.10 -21.39
C ALA A 11 46.94 41.37 -20.40
N ILE A 12 47.20 42.16 -19.35
CA ILE A 12 46.18 42.57 -18.37
C ILE A 12 45.14 43.49 -19.01
N ILE A 13 45.55 44.46 -19.82
CA ILE A 13 44.62 45.35 -20.52
C ILE A 13 43.75 44.55 -21.49
N LEU A 14 44.34 43.61 -22.23
CA LEU A 14 43.62 42.78 -23.19
C LEU A 14 42.57 41.89 -22.51
N SER A 15 42.89 41.27 -21.37
CA SER A 15 41.94 40.44 -20.63
C SER A 15 40.77 41.26 -20.08
N LEU A 16 41.03 42.50 -19.65
CA LEU A 16 40.00 43.42 -19.15
C LEU A 16 39.04 43.85 -20.26
N VAL A 17 39.58 44.18 -21.44
CA VAL A 17 38.78 44.54 -22.62
C VAL A 17 37.94 43.35 -23.09
N LEU A 18 38.51 42.15 -23.17
CA LEU A 18 37.78 40.94 -23.53
C LEU A 18 36.66 40.63 -22.53
N GLY A 19 36.92 40.79 -21.23
CA GLY A 19 35.91 40.62 -20.18
C GLY A 19 34.73 41.58 -20.34
N VAL A 20 35.01 42.86 -20.63
CA VAL A 20 33.97 43.87 -20.88
C VAL A 20 33.15 43.53 -22.13
N ILE A 21 33.80 43.13 -23.23
CA ILE A 21 33.11 42.77 -24.47
C ILE A 21 32.21 41.54 -24.27
N ILE A 22 32.71 40.50 -23.59
CA ILE A 22 31.92 39.29 -23.30
C ILE A 22 30.73 39.65 -22.39
N GLY A 23 30.94 40.48 -21.37
CA GLY A 23 29.87 40.94 -20.49
C GLY A 23 28.78 41.72 -21.23
N LEU A 24 29.16 42.60 -22.16
CA LEU A 24 28.22 43.35 -23.00
C LEU A 24 27.42 42.44 -23.94
N ILE A 25 28.06 41.42 -24.53
CA ILE A 25 27.38 40.46 -25.41
C ILE A 25 26.41 39.60 -24.59
N VAL A 26 26.86 39.02 -23.48
CA VAL A 26 26.01 38.14 -22.65
C VAL A 26 24.84 38.92 -22.03
N GLY A 27 25.04 40.19 -21.66
CA GLY A 27 23.98 41.05 -21.12
C GLY A 27 22.93 41.48 -22.14
N THR A 28 23.24 41.44 -23.44
CA THR A 28 22.31 41.84 -24.52
C THR A 28 21.61 40.67 -25.19
N VAL A 29 22.13 39.45 -25.04
CA VAL A 29 21.47 38.23 -25.52
C VAL A 29 20.37 37.82 -24.54
N SER A 30 19.16 38.29 -24.81
CA SER A 30 17.96 37.76 -24.15
C SER A 30 17.68 36.37 -24.73
N VAL A 31 17.91 35.33 -23.92
CA VAL A 31 17.45 33.98 -24.26
C VAL A 31 15.92 33.99 -24.10
N PRO A 32 15.14 33.73 -25.16
CA PRO A 32 13.69 33.67 -25.02
C PRO A 32 13.34 32.51 -24.09
N VAL A 33 12.73 32.83 -22.94
CA VAL A 33 12.19 31.80 -22.04
C VAL A 33 11.00 31.17 -22.76
N PRO A 34 11.01 29.85 -23.01
CA PRO A 34 9.87 29.20 -23.63
C PRO A 34 8.63 29.40 -22.73
N PRO A 35 7.47 29.72 -23.32
CA PRO A 35 6.27 29.98 -22.53
C PRO A 35 5.89 28.73 -21.74
N THR A 36 5.65 28.91 -20.43
CA THR A 36 5.01 27.88 -19.62
C THR A 36 3.56 27.76 -20.05
N VAL A 37 3.21 26.68 -20.73
CA VAL A 37 1.81 26.38 -21.10
C VAL A 37 1.18 25.61 -19.95
N ILE A 38 0.29 26.26 -19.20
CA ILE A 38 -0.62 25.56 -18.28
C ILE A 38 -1.59 24.77 -19.16
N ARG A 39 -1.55 23.44 -19.06
CA ARG A 39 -2.51 22.56 -19.72
C ARG A 39 -3.50 22.09 -18.67
N ASP A 40 -4.78 22.13 -19.03
CA ASP A 40 -5.81 21.48 -18.24
C ASP A 40 -5.53 19.98 -18.16
N ASP A 41 -5.71 19.41 -16.97
CA ASP A 41 -5.55 17.97 -16.78
C ASP A 41 -6.76 17.24 -17.39
N THR A 42 -6.62 16.81 -18.64
CA THR A 42 -7.68 16.11 -19.38
C THR A 42 -7.71 14.60 -19.11
N ARG A 43 -6.97 14.11 -18.10
CA ARG A 43 -6.97 12.68 -17.79
C ARG A 43 -8.33 12.27 -17.25
N ALA A 44 -8.79 11.10 -17.66
CA ALA A 44 -10.01 10.51 -17.11
C ALA A 44 -9.85 10.32 -15.59
N LEU A 45 -10.80 10.85 -14.82
CA LEU A 45 -10.85 10.60 -13.39
C LEU A 45 -10.97 9.10 -13.15
N ILE A 46 -9.94 8.51 -12.54
CA ILE A 46 -9.98 7.12 -12.13
C ILE A 46 -10.95 7.05 -10.95
N PRO A 47 -12.01 6.23 -11.04
CA PRO A 47 -12.93 6.06 -9.92
C PRO A 47 -12.20 5.38 -8.77
N VAL A 48 -12.23 5.98 -7.58
CA VAL A 48 -11.52 5.50 -6.40
C VAL A 48 -12.48 5.42 -5.23
N VAL A 49 -12.52 4.27 -4.58
CA VAL A 49 -13.11 4.10 -3.24
C VAL A 49 -11.98 3.92 -2.23
N LYS A 50 -11.96 4.77 -1.21
CA LYS A 50 -11.05 4.72 -0.08
C LYS A 50 -11.83 4.33 1.16
N ILE A 51 -11.37 3.29 1.86
CA ILE A 51 -11.90 2.90 3.17
C ILE A 51 -10.95 3.46 4.22
N ASP A 52 -11.46 4.32 5.10
CA ASP A 52 -10.65 4.98 6.13
C ASP A 52 -10.53 4.09 7.38
N GLY A 53 -11.60 3.38 7.75
CA GLY A 53 -11.56 2.46 8.87
C GLY A 53 -12.93 1.98 9.35
N VAL A 54 -12.94 1.44 10.56
CA VAL A 54 -14.15 1.07 11.30
C VAL A 54 -14.15 1.82 12.62
N GLU A 55 -15.13 2.70 12.81
CA GLU A 55 -15.31 3.56 13.98
C GLU A 55 -16.75 3.46 14.48
N ASP A 56 -16.96 3.25 15.78
CA ASP A 56 -18.28 3.07 16.40
C ASP A 56 -19.15 2.00 15.73
N GLY A 57 -18.51 0.94 15.20
CA GLY A 57 -19.20 -0.13 14.48
C GLY A 57 -19.69 0.27 13.08
N LEU A 58 -19.23 1.40 12.55
CA LEU A 58 -19.48 1.86 11.18
C LEU A 58 -18.19 1.82 10.37
N ILE A 59 -18.27 1.32 9.13
CA ILE A 59 -17.23 1.50 8.12
C ILE A 59 -17.36 2.93 7.58
N SER A 60 -16.25 3.65 7.54
CA SER A 60 -16.17 4.99 6.96
C SER A 60 -15.21 5.00 5.77
N GLY A 61 -15.51 5.87 4.81
CA GLY A 61 -14.69 6.02 3.62
C GLY A 61 -15.16 7.14 2.71
N SER A 62 -14.49 7.26 1.57
CA SER A 62 -14.85 8.18 0.50
C SER A 62 -14.83 7.49 -0.87
N ALA A 63 -15.61 8.02 -1.80
CA ALA A 63 -15.77 7.53 -3.16
C ALA A 63 -15.70 8.74 -4.11
N HIS A 64 -14.81 8.66 -5.09
CA HIS A 64 -14.58 9.71 -6.08
C HIS A 64 -14.77 9.14 -7.48
N GLY A 65 -15.44 9.90 -8.35
CA GLY A 65 -15.81 9.46 -9.71
C GLY A 65 -17.10 8.64 -9.74
N ASP A 66 -17.41 8.06 -10.91
CA ASP A 66 -18.61 7.26 -11.12
C ASP A 66 -18.43 5.84 -10.54
N VAL A 67 -18.76 5.69 -9.25
CA VAL A 67 -18.66 4.42 -8.52
C VAL A 67 -20.01 3.95 -8.01
N ARG A 68 -20.25 2.64 -8.14
CA ARG A 68 -21.36 1.95 -7.49
C ARG A 68 -20.80 1.07 -6.39
N LEU A 69 -20.98 1.49 -5.14
CA LEU A 69 -20.53 0.73 -3.98
C LEU A 69 -21.66 -0.17 -3.48
N PHE A 70 -21.34 -1.43 -3.19
CA PHE A 70 -22.27 -2.40 -2.59
C PHE A 70 -21.63 -3.04 -1.37
N LEU A 71 -22.43 -3.21 -0.31
CA LEU A 71 -22.11 -4.00 0.87
C LEU A 71 -23.14 -5.10 1.01
N GLY A 72 -22.70 -6.35 0.73
CA GLY A 72 -23.63 -7.45 0.54
C GLY A 72 -24.59 -7.16 -0.62
N GLU A 73 -25.89 -7.17 -0.33
CA GLU A 73 -26.96 -6.89 -1.31
C GLU A 73 -27.37 -5.41 -1.35
N LYS A 74 -26.81 -4.59 -0.45
CA LYS A 74 -27.21 -3.18 -0.30
C LYS A 74 -26.28 -2.26 -1.08
N MET A 75 -26.87 -1.42 -1.93
CA MET A 75 -26.14 -0.32 -2.56
C MET A 75 -25.87 0.78 -1.52
N VAL A 76 -24.62 1.23 -1.46
CA VAL A 76 -24.17 2.34 -0.63
C VAL A 76 -24.02 3.57 -1.52
N LEU A 77 -24.76 4.63 -1.17
CA LEU A 77 -24.68 5.91 -1.83
C LEU A 77 -23.80 6.84 -1.00
N PRO A 78 -22.67 7.33 -1.56
CA PRO A 78 -21.91 8.41 -0.94
C PRO A 78 -22.74 9.69 -0.87
N ASP A 79 -22.45 10.55 0.11
CA ASP A 79 -23.05 11.86 0.24
C ASP A 79 -22.48 12.86 -0.80
N GLY A 80 -22.92 14.12 -0.75
CA GLY A 80 -22.48 15.16 -1.69
C GLY A 80 -20.99 15.50 -1.64
N SER A 81 -20.26 15.04 -0.62
CA SER A 81 -18.80 15.15 -0.52
C SER A 81 -18.07 13.89 -0.96
N GLY A 82 -18.80 12.85 -1.36
CA GLY A 82 -18.26 11.54 -1.69
C GLY A 82 -18.02 10.67 -0.45
N SER A 83 -18.38 11.10 0.76
CA SER A 83 -18.19 10.32 1.98
C SER A 83 -19.33 9.32 2.19
N PHE A 84 -19.02 8.17 2.81
CA PHE A 84 -20.03 7.21 3.22
C PHE A 84 -19.75 6.65 4.61
N ARG A 85 -20.84 6.33 5.34
CA ARG A 85 -20.80 5.62 6.62
C ARG A 85 -21.88 4.55 6.65
N VAL A 86 -21.48 3.33 6.99
CA VAL A 86 -22.34 2.14 6.87
C VAL A 86 -22.04 1.13 7.98
N PRO A 87 -23.03 0.39 8.50
CA PRO A 87 -22.80 -0.61 9.54
C PRO A 87 -21.72 -1.63 9.17
N ALA A 88 -20.71 -1.78 10.03
CA ALA A 88 -19.64 -2.75 9.84
C ALA A 88 -20.14 -4.20 9.88
N GLY A 89 -21.26 -4.44 10.57
CA GLY A 89 -21.96 -5.73 10.65
C GLY A 89 -22.15 -6.41 9.28
N ASP A 90 -22.36 -5.63 8.22
CA ASP A 90 -22.60 -6.15 6.88
C ASP A 90 -21.35 -6.78 6.25
N LEU A 91 -20.14 -6.38 6.69
CA LEU A 91 -18.87 -7.02 6.31
C LEU A 91 -18.44 -8.14 7.29
N LEU A 92 -19.01 -8.19 8.49
CA LEU A 92 -18.55 -9.04 9.60
C LEU A 92 -18.96 -10.51 9.49
N LYS A 93 -19.53 -10.98 8.37
CA LYS A 93 -19.59 -12.42 8.08
C LYS A 93 -18.17 -12.92 7.81
N ASN A 94 -17.43 -13.17 8.89
CA ASN A 94 -16.13 -13.83 8.83
C ASN A 94 -16.35 -15.30 8.43
N VAL A 95 -16.44 -15.56 7.13
CA VAL A 95 -16.52 -16.92 6.60
C VAL A 95 -15.14 -17.55 6.73
N THR A 96 -14.86 -18.14 7.89
CA THR A 96 -13.64 -18.94 8.06
C THR A 96 -13.84 -20.32 7.46
N THR A 97 -13.45 -20.51 6.21
CA THR A 97 -13.47 -21.83 5.57
C THR A 97 -12.36 -22.70 6.15
N VAL A 98 -12.72 -23.63 7.03
CA VAL A 98 -11.79 -24.65 7.53
C VAL A 98 -11.66 -25.73 6.46
N ARG A 99 -10.52 -25.76 5.75
CA ARG A 99 -10.18 -26.88 4.86
C ARG A 99 -9.43 -27.94 5.64
N VAL A 100 -10.08 -29.09 5.84
CA VAL A 100 -9.42 -30.29 6.37
C VAL A 100 -8.74 -31.00 5.20
N PRO A 101 -7.42 -31.24 5.24
CA PRO A 101 -6.74 -32.01 4.21
C PRO A 101 -7.28 -33.44 4.14
N SER A 102 -7.32 -34.04 2.95
CA SER A 102 -7.80 -35.41 2.76
C SER A 102 -7.01 -36.41 3.61
N GLY A 103 -7.70 -37.40 4.18
CA GLY A 103 -7.09 -38.44 5.02
C GLY A 103 -6.73 -38.01 6.46
N MET A 104 -6.97 -36.75 6.85
CA MET A 104 -6.69 -36.27 8.20
C MET A 104 -7.85 -36.57 9.15
N ARG A 105 -7.54 -37.25 10.27
CA ARG A 105 -8.54 -37.67 11.27
C ARG A 105 -8.43 -36.91 12.57
N PHE A 106 -7.27 -36.34 12.87
CA PHE A 106 -7.01 -35.61 14.10
C PHE A 106 -6.52 -34.20 13.82
N VAL A 107 -6.77 -33.30 14.77
CA VAL A 107 -6.32 -31.92 14.75
C VAL A 107 -5.87 -31.49 16.13
N ALA A 108 -4.77 -30.76 16.19
CA ALA A 108 -4.28 -30.10 17.39
C ALA A 108 -4.16 -28.59 17.16
N SER A 109 -4.02 -27.83 18.25
CA SER A 109 -3.66 -26.42 18.19
C SER A 109 -2.16 -26.28 18.34
N LYS A 110 -1.51 -25.45 17.50
CA LYS A 110 -0.09 -25.05 17.65
C LYS A 110 0.24 -24.49 19.04
N ARG A 111 -0.76 -23.92 19.73
CA ARG A 111 -0.62 -23.34 21.08
C ARG A 111 -1.00 -24.31 22.19
N GLY A 112 -1.66 -25.41 21.85
CA GLY A 112 -2.15 -26.40 22.80
C GLY A 112 -1.21 -27.59 22.92
N LYS A 113 -1.47 -28.45 23.89
CA LYS A 113 -0.76 -29.73 24.07
C LYS A 113 -1.60 -30.95 23.69
N LYS A 114 -2.90 -30.76 23.43
CA LYS A 114 -3.83 -31.86 23.16
C LYS A 114 -4.21 -31.93 21.68
N TYR A 115 -4.46 -33.14 21.19
CA TYR A 115 -5.06 -33.40 19.89
C TYR A 115 -6.48 -33.96 20.05
N TYR A 116 -7.31 -33.73 19.03
CA TYR A 116 -8.74 -34.01 19.03
C TYR A 116 -9.12 -34.65 17.69
N PRO A 117 -10.13 -35.54 17.62
CA PRO A 117 -10.73 -35.93 16.34
C PRO A 117 -11.25 -34.70 15.60
N VAL A 118 -11.06 -34.64 14.27
CA VAL A 118 -11.47 -33.48 13.44
C VAL A 118 -12.97 -33.19 13.56
N ALA A 119 -13.79 -34.22 13.76
CA ALA A 119 -15.25 -34.11 13.90
C ALA A 119 -15.71 -33.71 15.32
N SER A 120 -14.81 -33.56 16.29
CA SER A 120 -15.18 -33.19 17.66
C SER A 120 -15.60 -31.71 17.77
N ALA A 121 -16.50 -31.41 18.69
CA ALA A 121 -16.91 -30.03 18.97
C ALA A 121 -15.73 -29.14 19.42
N THR A 122 -14.79 -29.72 20.17
CA THR A 122 -13.56 -29.04 20.61
C THR A 122 -12.67 -28.68 19.42
N ALA A 123 -12.50 -29.60 18.46
CA ALA A 123 -11.78 -29.34 17.22
C ALA A 123 -12.39 -28.20 16.39
N SER A 124 -13.72 -28.11 16.31
CA SER A 124 -14.41 -27.03 15.59
C SER A 124 -14.15 -25.65 16.18
N ARG A 125 -13.89 -25.56 17.49
CA ARG A 125 -13.60 -24.29 18.20
C ARG A 125 -12.15 -23.83 18.06
N LEU A 126 -11.24 -24.66 17.54
CA LEU A 126 -9.86 -24.27 17.34
C LEU A 126 -9.75 -23.19 16.27
N ALA A 127 -8.99 -22.12 16.55
CA ALA A 127 -8.71 -21.08 15.56
C ALA A 127 -8.05 -21.68 14.30
N PRO A 128 -8.57 -21.44 13.07
CA PRO A 128 -8.06 -22.06 11.85
C PRO A 128 -6.56 -21.91 11.64
N ALA A 129 -6.00 -20.73 11.92
CA ALA A 129 -4.56 -20.43 11.77
C ALA A 129 -3.65 -21.31 12.66
N ASN A 130 -4.20 -21.85 13.75
CA ASN A 130 -3.47 -22.66 14.71
C ASN A 130 -3.73 -24.16 14.54
N ARG A 131 -4.51 -24.61 13.57
CA ARG A 131 -4.79 -26.04 13.38
C ARG A 131 -3.59 -26.76 12.75
N VAL A 132 -3.24 -27.91 13.32
CA VAL A 132 -2.28 -28.86 12.76
C VAL A 132 -2.99 -30.19 12.63
N TYR A 133 -2.99 -30.77 11.44
CA TYR A 133 -3.74 -31.97 11.12
C TYR A 133 -2.85 -33.21 11.11
N PHE A 134 -3.38 -34.34 11.55
CA PHE A 134 -2.70 -35.62 11.57
C PHE A 134 -3.60 -36.73 10.99
N PRO A 135 -3.03 -37.70 10.25
CA PRO A 135 -3.78 -38.82 9.70
C PRO A 135 -4.24 -39.80 10.78
N ASP A 136 -3.44 -39.97 11.83
CA ASP A 136 -3.66 -40.90 12.93
C ASP A 136 -3.18 -40.33 14.27
N ALA A 137 -3.58 -41.00 15.36
CA ALA A 137 -3.25 -40.61 16.73
C ALA A 137 -1.75 -40.73 17.03
N ILE A 138 -1.07 -41.70 16.42
CA ILE A 138 0.36 -41.98 16.65
C ILE A 138 1.19 -40.81 16.11
N SER A 139 0.86 -40.32 14.92
CA SER A 139 1.49 -39.16 14.29
C SER A 139 1.35 -37.90 15.15
N ALA A 140 0.20 -37.70 15.79
CA ALA A 140 -0.02 -36.59 16.71
C ALA A 140 0.82 -36.73 17.98
N GLN A 141 0.92 -37.93 18.54
CA GLN A 141 1.74 -38.20 19.73
C GLN A 141 3.24 -38.04 19.46
N ASN A 142 3.72 -38.52 18.31
CA ASN A 142 5.11 -38.34 17.88
C ASN A 142 5.45 -36.86 17.69
N ALA A 143 4.46 -36.02 17.34
CA ALA A 143 4.60 -34.58 17.26
C ALA A 143 4.50 -33.88 18.63
N GLY A 144 4.39 -34.63 19.73
CA GLY A 144 4.38 -34.11 21.10
C GLY A 144 3.00 -33.73 21.64
N PHE A 145 1.92 -34.14 20.96
CA PHE A 145 0.55 -33.89 21.43
C PHE A 145 -0.01 -35.07 22.22
N LEU A 146 -0.74 -34.75 23.29
CA LEU A 146 -1.41 -35.71 24.16
C LEU A 146 -2.85 -35.95 23.72
N PRO A 147 -3.41 -37.15 23.96
CA PRO A 147 -4.83 -37.39 23.72
C PRO A 147 -5.72 -36.46 24.57
N GLU A 148 -6.93 -36.19 24.10
CA GLU A 148 -8.00 -35.69 24.94
C GLU A 148 -8.38 -36.76 25.97
N ASP A 149 -8.65 -36.35 27.21
CA ASP A 149 -9.00 -37.27 28.32
C ASP A 149 -10.48 -37.66 28.23
#